data_AF-A0A2N0QKB7-F1
#
_entry.id   AF-A0A2N0QKB7-F1
#
_cell.length_a   1.000
_cell.length_b   1.000
_cell.length_c   1.000
_cell.angle_alpha   90.00
_cell.angle_beta   90.00
_cell.angle_gamma   90.00
#
_symmetry.space_group_name_H-M   'P 1'
#
loop_
_entity.id
_entity.type
_entity.pdbx_description
1 polymer ?
#
loop_
_entity_poly.entity_id
_entity_poly.type
_entity_poly.pdbx_seq_one_letter_code
_entity_poly.pdbx_strand_id
1 'polypeptide(L)' 'MTITISGGIALLVGFLMLYSMTETMSIREIIANVSEVNDHILFIPALILILIGAFTKSAQFPFHIWLPDAMEAPTPV' A
#
# COMPACT_ATOMS: atom_id res chain seq x y z
N MET A 1 10.53 -0.61 13.04
CA MET A 1 9.33 0.26 13.10
C MET A 1 9.26 1.31 12.00
N THR A 2 10.36 2.00 11.65
CA THR A 2 10.37 3.01 10.57
C THR A 2 9.90 2.47 9.21
N ILE A 3 10.26 1.23 8.86
CA ILE A 3 9.89 0.57 7.59
C ILE A 3 8.36 0.42 7.43
N THR A 4 7.66 -0.01 8.49
CA THR A 4 6.21 -0.25 8.42
C THR A 4 5.40 1.04 8.49
N ILE A 5 5.95 2.10 9.10
CA ILE A 5 5.35 3.44 9.11
C ILE A 5 5.50 4.11 7.76
N SER A 6 6.71 4.13 7.18
CA SER A 6 6.92 4.72 5.84
C SER A 6 6.10 3.97 4.77
N GLY A 7 6.02 2.65 4.89
CA GLY A 7 5.12 1.82 4.10
C GLY A 7 3.65 2.19 4.24
N GLY A 8 3.18 2.44 5.48
CA GLY A 8 1.81 2.89 5.73
C GLY A 8 1.50 4.25 5.10
N ILE A 9 2.47 5.18 5.10
CA ILE A 9 2.33 6.48 4.43
C ILE A 9 2.28 6.29 2.91
N ALA A 10 3.15 5.46 2.33
CA ALA A 10 3.10 5.13 0.91
C ALA A 10 1.74 4.54 0.50
N LEU A 11 1.21 3.60 1.30
CA LEU A 11 -0.11 3.02 1.08
C LEU A 11 -1.22 4.08 1.10
N LEU A 12 -1.18 4.99 2.07
CA LEU A 12 -2.15 6.08 2.17
C LEU A 12 -2.11 6.98 0.93
N VAL A 13 -0.91 7.40 0.50
CA VAL A 13 -0.76 8.23 -0.70
C VAL A 13 -1.27 7.51 -1.94
N GLY A 14 -1.01 6.21 -2.08
CA GLY A 14 -1.54 5.40 -3.18
C GLY A 14 -3.07 5.35 -3.21
N PHE A 15 -3.74 5.20 -2.06
CA PHE A 15 -5.20 5.27 -1.98
C PHE A 15 -5.76 6.67 -2.24
N LEU A 16 -5.08 7.73 -1.79
CA LEU A 16 -5.47 9.10 -2.11
C LEU A 16 -5.38 9.39 -3.61
N MET A 17 -4.37 8.83 -4.30
CA MET A 17 -4.29 8.92 -5.75
C MET A 17 -5.44 8.15 -6.42
N LEU A 18 -5.78 6.94 -5.96
CA LEU A 18 -6.96 6.22 -6.46
C LEU A 18 -8.24 7.02 -6.26
N TYR A 19 -8.42 7.63 -5.09
CA TYR A 19 -9.57 8.49 -4.82
C TYR A 19 -9.61 9.70 -5.76
N SER A 20 -8.47 10.35 -6.04
CA SER A 20 -8.44 11.49 -6.98
C SER A 20 -8.81 11.12 -8.42
N MET A 21 -8.67 9.85 -8.81
CA MET A 21 -9.04 9.37 -10.15
C MET A 21 -10.50 8.90 -10.22
N THR A 22 -11.01 8.33 -9.13
CA THR A 22 -12.29 7.61 -9.11
C THR A 22 -13.40 8.31 -8.33
N GLU A 23 -13.05 9.33 -7.53
CA GLU A 23 -13.92 10.05 -6.60
C GLU A 23 -14.68 9.16 -5.62
N THR A 24 -14.22 7.92 -5.39
CA THR A 24 -14.83 6.95 -4.51
C THR A 24 -13.81 6.18 -3.69
N MET A 25 -14.20 5.78 -2.48
CA MET A 25 -13.42 4.86 -1.63
C MET A 25 -13.98 3.42 -1.68
N SER A 26 -15.02 3.19 -2.49
CA SER A 26 -15.62 1.88 -2.68
C SER A 26 -14.77 1.04 -3.65
N ILE A 27 -14.10 0.01 -3.13
CA ILE A 27 -13.30 -0.93 -3.95
C ILE A 27 -14.16 -1.53 -5.08
N ARG A 28 -15.44 -1.79 -4.81
CA ARG A 28 -16.35 -2.37 -5.81
C ARG A 28 -16.60 -1.44 -6.99
N GLU A 29 -16.74 -0.14 -6.74
CA GLU A 29 -16.92 0.86 -7.79
C GLU A 29 -15.63 1.08 -8.59
N ILE A 30 -14.48 1.11 -7.91
CA ILE A 30 -13.16 1.19 -8.56
C ILE A 30 -12.96 0.02 -9.53
N ILE A 31 -13.31 -1.20 -9.11
CA ILE A 31 -13.22 -2.41 -9.97
C ILE A 31 -14.20 -2.34 -11.13
N ALA A 32 -15.41 -1.80 -10.92
CA ALA A 32 -16.40 -1.65 -12.00
C ALA A 32 -15.92 -0.70 -13.11
N ASN A 33 -15.11 0.31 -12.76
CA ASN A 33 -14.59 1.32 -13.69
C ASN A 33 -13.10 1.07 -14.08
N VAL A 34 -12.63 -0.18 -13.98
CA VAL A 34 -11.22 -0.52 -14.16
C VAL A 34 -10.61 -0.08 -15.50
N SER A 35 -11.41 -0.03 -16.58
CA SER A 35 -10.95 0.44 -17.89
C SER A 35 -10.56 1.92 -17.86
N GLU A 36 -11.37 2.76 -17.22
CA GLU A 36 -11.09 4.20 -17.10
C GLU A 36 -9.92 4.48 -16.15
N VAL A 37 -9.82 3.68 -15.08
CA VAL A 37 -8.74 3.80 -14.10
C VAL A 37 -7.39 3.41 -14.70
N ASN A 38 -7.32 2.34 -15.51
CA ASN A 38 -6.04 1.89 -16.11
C ASN A 38 -5.44 2.91 -17.08
N ASP A 39 -6.27 3.65 -17.82
CA ASP A 39 -5.80 4.65 -18.79
C ASP A 39 -5.35 5.96 -18.12
N HIS A 40 -5.63 6.13 -16.83
CA HIS A 40 -5.28 7.35 -16.10
C HIS A 40 -3.79 7.40 -15.74
N ILE A 41 -3.14 8.55 -15.99
CA ILE A 41 -1.69 8.74 -15.78
C ILE A 41 -1.22 8.48 -14.33
N LEU A 42 -2.11 8.69 -13.35
CA LEU A 42 -1.82 8.47 -11.93
C LEU A 42 -1.93 6.99 -11.50
N PHE A 43 -2.45 6.11 -12.36
CA PHE A 43 -2.68 4.71 -11.99
C PHE A 43 -1.38 3.96 -11.67
N ILE A 44 -0.37 4.07 -12.54
CA ILE A 44 0.92 3.40 -12.34
C ILE A 44 1.61 3.88 -11.04
N PRO A 45 1.74 5.20 -10.76
CA PRO A 45 2.22 5.69 -9.47
C PRO A 45 1.42 5.17 -8.27
N ALA A 46 0.08 5.20 -8.34
CA ALA A 46 -0.79 4.74 -7.26
C ALA A 46 -0.58 3.25 -6.96
N LEU A 47 -0.51 2.43 -8.01
CA LEU A 47 -0.25 0.99 -7.91
C LEU A 47 1.10 0.71 -7.24
N ILE A 48 2.17 1.39 -7.67
CA ILE A 48 3.51 1.21 -7.10
C ILE A 48 3.51 1.57 -5.61
N LEU A 49 2.88 2.67 -5.23
CA LEU A 49 2.82 3.10 -3.82
C LEU A 49 2.04 2.11 -2.95
N ILE A 50 0.93 1.57 -3.47
CA ILE A 50 0.15 0.52 -2.78
C ILE A 50 0.99 -0.75 -2.61
N LEU A 51 1.71 -1.18 -3.65
CA LEU A 51 2.57 -2.36 -3.57
C LEU A 51 3.71 -2.18 -2.58
N ILE A 52 4.37 -1.01 -2.54
CA ILE A 52 5.40 -0.70 -1.53
C ILE A 52 4.81 -0.79 -0.12
N GLY A 53 3.62 -0.22 0.09
CA GLY A 53 2.92 -0.30 1.37
C GLY A 53 2.56 -1.73 1.78
N ALA A 54 2.09 -2.55 0.83
CA ALA A 54 1.77 -3.96 1.08
C ALA A 54 3.02 -4.79 1.39
N PHE A 55 4.12 -4.57 0.67
CA PHE A 55 5.36 -5.32 0.83
C PHE A 55 6.09 -5.00 2.14
N THR A 56 6.10 -3.74 2.54
CA THR A 56 6.66 -3.32 3.84
C THR A 56 5.88 -3.93 5.02
N LYS A 57 4.54 -3.97 4.94
CA LYS A 57 3.69 -4.60 5.96
C LYS A 57 3.80 -6.12 6.01
N SER A 58 4.00 -6.76 4.86
CA SER A 58 4.07 -8.23 4.74
C SER A 58 5.51 -8.77 4.82
N ALA A 59 6.48 -7.93 5.22
CA ALA A 59 7.90 -8.28 5.33
C ALA A 59 8.48 -8.94 4.05
N GLN A 60 8.06 -8.47 2.87
CA GLN A 60 8.55 -8.99 1.58
C GLN A 60 9.93 -8.41 1.24
N PHE A 61 10.71 -9.07 0.37
CA PHE A 61 12.00 -8.53 -0.11
C PHE A 61 11.79 -7.17 -0.79
N PRO A 62 12.60 -6.14 -0.51
CA PRO A 62 13.77 -6.09 0.40
C PRO A 62 13.46 -5.67 1.87
N PHE A 63 12.19 -5.53 2.25
CA PHE A 63 11.70 -4.96 3.52
C PHE A 63 11.54 -5.96 4.69
N HIS A 64 12.08 -7.17 4.61
CA HIS A 64 11.89 -8.23 5.62
C HIS A 64 12.63 -7.98 6.95
N ILE A 65 13.58 -7.05 6.96
CA ILE A 65 14.59 -6.86 8.02
C ILE A 65 13.97 -6.48 9.38
N TRP A 66 12.81 -5.83 9.41
CA TRP A 66 12.17 -5.44 10.67
C TRP A 66 11.47 -6.60 11.38
N LEU A 67 11.17 -7.70 10.68
CA LEU A 67 10.39 -8.81 11.23
C LEU A 67 11.18 -9.62 12.27
N PRO A 68 12.47 -9.97 12.05
CA PRO A 68 13.31 -10.58 13.09
C PRO A 68 13.40 -9.74 14.37
N ASP A 69 13.63 -8.44 14.26
CA ASP A 69 13.69 -7.53 15.43
C ASP A 69 12.38 -7.50 16.21
N ALA A 70 11.23 -7.65 15.53
CA ALA A 70 9.92 -7.67 16.18
C ALA A 70 9.70 -8.92 17.04
N MET A 71 10.46 -10.00 16.81
CA MET A 71 10.38 -11.24 17.59
C MET A 71 11.19 -11.19 18.90
N GLU A 72 11.92 -10.11 19.17
CA GLU A 72 12.61 -9.89 20.46
C GLU A 72 11.65 -9.59 21.62
N ALA A 73 10.38 -9.29 21.33
CA ALA A 73 9.37 -9.06 22.35
C ALA A 73 9.04 -10.36 23.13
N PRO A 74 8.91 -10.31 24.48
CA PRO A 74 8.60 -11.49 25.28
C PRO A 74 7.18 -12.03 24.96
N THR A 75 7.05 -13.35 24.88
CA THR A 75 5.76 -14.03 24.61
C THR A 75 4.75 -13.80 25.74
N PRO A 76 3.44 -13.54 25.48
CA PRO A 76 2.75 -13.43 24.20
C PRO A 76 2.41 -11.97 23.82
N VAL A 77 2.63 -11.65 22.54
CA VAL A 77 2.06 -10.47 21.84
C VAL A 77 0.61 -10.71 21.43
#